data_AF-A0A1F4XG86-F1
#
_entry.id   AF-A0A1F4XG86-F1
#
_cell.length_a   1.000
_cell.length_b   1.000
_cell.length_c   1.000
_cell.angle_alpha   90.00
_cell.angle_beta   90.00
_cell.angle_gamma   90.00
#
_symmetry.space_group_name_H-M   'P 1'
#
loop_
_entity.id
_entity.type
_entity.pdbx_description
1 polymer ?
#
loop_
_entity_poly.entity_id
_entity_poly.type
_entity_poly.pdbx_seq_one_letter_code
_entity_poly.pdbx_strand_id
1 'polypeptide(L)'
;MDFHKNILDINSEKECERICEFIKEQVFTHFRREGAVVGISGGIDSALTSALSVRALGKDKVLGVFLPEKESNPISLTYGELLAKKLGIRTEKVDLTQALESLGCYKKRDEVIKKISPAYDSSYKIKIGLPQDLLERDRINYFSLKMINPKGEEKSFRLSKEGLLGIVAATDMKQRSRMIQLYYYAEKYNYMVIGTTNLSEYAQGFYVKFGDGGVDLEPIAHLYKTQVYQLAKFLDIPEEIIKRVPSPDTFSAVVSDQEFFFCMPYDLLDLLLYAQENKIPLSKVSQVLNLSEEQITRAYRDFDQKRKASIHLNQNAPNLL
;
A
#
# COMPACT_ATOMS: atom_id res chain seq x y z
N MET A 1 -13.04 2.98 -28.83
CA MET A 1 -12.12 2.21 -27.98
C MET A 1 -12.95 1.20 -27.22
N ASP A 2 -12.48 -0.04 -27.13
CA ASP A 2 -13.14 -1.09 -26.37
C ASP A 2 -12.98 -0.80 -24.88
N PHE A 3 -14.11 -0.56 -24.18
CA PHE A 3 -14.14 -0.31 -22.75
C PHE A 3 -15.41 -0.94 -22.20
N HIS A 4 -15.23 -1.86 -21.25
CA HIS A 4 -16.28 -2.65 -20.62
C HIS A 4 -15.81 -3.07 -19.22
N LYS A 5 -16.72 -3.58 -18.37
CA LYS A 5 -16.41 -3.88 -16.95
C LYS A 5 -15.29 -4.91 -16.74
N ASN A 6 -15.12 -5.82 -17.70
CA ASN A 6 -14.12 -6.90 -17.63
C ASN A 6 -12.80 -6.54 -18.34
N ILE A 7 -12.55 -5.26 -18.65
CA ILE A 7 -11.39 -4.85 -19.48
C ILE A 7 -10.05 -5.12 -18.77
N LEU A 8 -10.09 -5.29 -17.45
CA LEU A 8 -8.93 -5.57 -16.61
C LEU A 8 -8.74 -7.07 -16.31
N ASP A 9 -9.59 -7.94 -16.86
CA ASP A 9 -9.43 -9.39 -16.70
C ASP A 9 -8.16 -9.85 -17.43
N ILE A 10 -7.35 -10.65 -16.74
CA ILE A 10 -6.06 -11.14 -17.26
C ILE A 10 -6.05 -12.67 -17.33
N ASN A 11 -5.26 -13.20 -18.27
CA ASN A 11 -4.85 -14.60 -18.18
C ASN A 11 -3.84 -14.74 -17.03
N SER A 12 -4.34 -15.20 -15.89
CA SER A 12 -3.56 -15.27 -14.65
C SER A 12 -2.36 -16.22 -14.74
N GLU A 13 -2.46 -17.30 -15.52
CA GLU A 13 -1.35 -18.24 -15.72
C GLU A 13 -0.22 -17.58 -16.50
N LYS A 14 -0.53 -17.04 -17.68
CA LYS A 14 0.44 -16.36 -18.55
C LYS A 14 1.10 -15.17 -17.85
N GLU A 15 0.30 -14.40 -17.11
CA GLU A 15 0.82 -13.23 -16.40
C GLU A 15 1.70 -13.64 -15.20
N CYS A 16 1.33 -14.70 -14.49
CA CYS A 16 2.16 -15.27 -13.43
C CYS A 16 3.51 -15.77 -13.97
N GLU A 17 3.52 -16.47 -15.12
CA GLU A 17 4.75 -16.90 -15.79
C GLU A 17 5.64 -15.71 -16.15
N ARG A 18 5.07 -14.69 -16.79
CA ARG A 18 5.79 -13.46 -17.17
C ARG A 18 6.44 -12.78 -15.97
N ILE A 19 5.73 -12.68 -14.85
CA ILE A 19 6.27 -12.06 -13.64
C ILE A 19 7.35 -12.95 -13.01
N CYS A 20 7.20 -14.27 -13.01
CA CYS A 20 8.21 -15.17 -12.47
C CYS A 20 9.52 -15.12 -13.28
N GLU A 21 9.42 -15.07 -14.61
CA GLU A 21 10.57 -14.86 -15.49
C GLU A 21 11.27 -13.54 -15.20
N PHE A 22 10.50 -12.45 -15.09
CA PHE A 22 11.02 -11.13 -14.74
C PHE A 22 11.77 -11.15 -13.39
N ILE A 23 11.16 -11.70 -12.33
CA ILE A 23 11.81 -11.81 -11.01
C ILE A 23 13.12 -12.60 -11.12
N LYS A 24 13.10 -13.74 -11.80
CA LYS A 24 14.27 -14.61 -11.95
C LYS A 24 15.41 -13.93 -12.71
N GLU A 25 15.09 -13.23 -13.80
CA GLU A 25 16.06 -12.49 -14.61
C GLU A 25 16.69 -11.33 -13.82
N GLN A 26 15.87 -10.53 -13.14
CA GLN A 26 16.38 -9.42 -12.34
C GLN A 26 17.29 -9.93 -11.21
N VAL A 27 16.84 -10.92 -10.44
CA VAL A 27 17.59 -11.43 -9.30
C VAL A 27 18.91 -12.08 -9.73
N PHE A 28 18.87 -13.08 -10.62
CA PHE A 28 20.07 -13.88 -10.90
C PHE A 28 20.97 -13.30 -12.00
N THR A 29 20.39 -12.64 -13.01
CA THR A 29 21.14 -12.22 -14.19
C THR A 29 21.60 -10.76 -14.08
N HIS A 30 20.69 -9.84 -13.80
CA HIS A 30 20.99 -8.41 -13.81
C HIS A 30 21.67 -7.96 -12.51
N PHE A 31 21.07 -8.24 -11.36
CA PHE A 31 21.60 -7.83 -10.06
C PHE A 31 22.56 -8.86 -9.46
N ARG A 32 22.58 -10.09 -9.98
CA ARG A 32 23.49 -11.19 -9.57
C ARG A 32 23.42 -11.46 -8.05
N ARG A 33 22.20 -11.48 -7.52
CA ARG A 33 21.88 -11.79 -6.12
C ARG A 33 21.51 -13.25 -5.96
N GLU A 34 21.51 -13.73 -4.73
CA GLU A 34 21.31 -15.14 -4.40
C GLU A 34 19.86 -15.52 -4.11
N GLY A 35 18.99 -14.52 -3.90
CA GLY A 35 17.60 -14.68 -3.51
C GLY A 35 16.89 -13.36 -3.26
N ALA A 36 15.78 -13.42 -2.52
CA ALA A 36 14.85 -12.33 -2.26
C ALA A 36 14.47 -12.21 -0.79
N VAL A 37 14.29 -10.98 -0.33
CA VAL A 37 13.69 -10.61 0.96
C VAL A 37 12.37 -9.90 0.70
N VAL A 38 11.30 -10.32 1.38
CA VAL A 38 9.96 -9.71 1.27
C VAL A 38 9.45 -9.33 2.65
N GLY A 39 9.00 -8.08 2.81
CA GLY A 39 8.28 -7.66 4.00
C GLY A 39 6.84 -8.17 3.97
N ILE A 40 6.45 -9.01 4.94
CA ILE A 40 5.11 -9.61 4.97
C ILE A 40 4.23 -8.85 5.96
N SER A 41 3.23 -8.14 5.45
CA SER A 41 2.31 -7.30 6.24
C SER A 41 0.97 -7.99 6.57
N GLY A 42 0.74 -9.18 6.04
CA GLY A 42 -0.57 -9.86 6.12
C GLY A 42 -1.65 -9.22 5.24
N GLY A 43 -1.26 -8.31 4.33
CA GLY A 43 -2.08 -7.79 3.24
C GLY A 43 -1.83 -8.56 1.93
N ILE A 44 -2.74 -8.38 0.97
CA ILE A 44 -2.75 -9.16 -0.28
C ILE A 44 -1.53 -8.93 -1.16
N ASP A 45 -1.00 -7.71 -1.24
CA ASP A 45 0.10 -7.39 -2.16
C ASP A 45 1.37 -8.11 -1.74
N SER A 46 1.77 -7.97 -0.47
CA SER A 46 2.91 -8.71 0.09
C SER A 46 2.73 -10.23 0.02
N ALA A 47 1.48 -10.71 0.10
CA ALA A 47 1.19 -12.13 -0.03
C ALA A 47 1.42 -12.64 -1.46
N LEU A 48 0.93 -11.89 -2.45
CA LEU A 48 1.12 -12.18 -3.85
C LEU A 48 2.60 -12.14 -4.23
N THR A 49 3.33 -11.09 -3.86
CA THR A 49 4.76 -10.97 -4.20
C THR A 49 5.62 -12.02 -3.52
N SER A 50 5.28 -12.43 -2.29
CA SER A 50 5.92 -13.57 -1.62
C SER A 50 5.71 -14.87 -2.41
N ALA A 51 4.47 -15.15 -2.83
CA ALA A 51 4.16 -16.37 -3.60
C ALA A 51 4.82 -16.38 -4.99
N LEU A 52 4.81 -15.24 -5.70
CA LEU A 52 5.50 -15.08 -6.97
C LEU A 52 7.02 -15.26 -6.82
N SER A 53 7.62 -14.69 -5.77
CA SER A 53 9.05 -14.85 -5.49
C SER A 53 9.41 -16.31 -5.22
N VAL A 54 8.58 -17.03 -4.46
CA VAL A 54 8.77 -18.47 -4.19
C VAL A 54 8.64 -19.29 -5.45
N ARG A 55 7.65 -19.00 -6.29
CA ARG A 55 7.46 -19.67 -7.58
C ARG A 55 8.63 -19.43 -8.54
N ALA A 56 9.18 -18.22 -8.56
CA ALA A 56 10.27 -17.82 -9.43
C ALA A 56 11.64 -18.35 -8.99
N LEU A 57 11.93 -18.28 -7.69
CA LEU A 57 13.28 -18.50 -7.15
C LEU A 57 13.43 -19.81 -6.36
N GLY A 58 12.30 -20.39 -5.92
CA GLY A 58 12.28 -21.49 -4.96
C GLY A 58 12.27 -21.00 -3.51
N LYS A 59 11.55 -21.72 -2.63
CA LYS A 59 11.33 -21.32 -1.23
C LYS A 59 12.61 -21.09 -0.41
N ASP A 60 13.69 -21.83 -0.72
CA ASP A 60 14.96 -21.75 0.01
C ASP A 60 15.74 -20.46 -0.29
N LYS A 61 15.32 -19.71 -1.31
CA LYS A 61 15.91 -18.44 -1.74
C LYS A 61 15.00 -17.24 -1.43
N VAL A 62 13.97 -17.44 -0.61
CA VAL A 62 13.04 -16.38 -0.21
C VAL A 62 12.99 -16.30 1.31
N LEU A 63 13.26 -15.10 1.82
CA LEU A 63 13.13 -14.77 3.23
C LEU A 63 11.92 -13.85 3.44
N GLY A 64 10.95 -14.29 4.23
CA GLY A 64 9.88 -13.42 4.72
C GLY A 64 10.32 -12.68 5.98
N VAL A 65 10.02 -11.39 6.10
CA VAL A 65 10.33 -10.61 7.32
C VAL A 65 9.06 -9.97 7.86
N PHE A 66 8.71 -10.31 9.10
CA PHE A 66 7.62 -9.69 9.84
C PHE A 66 8.15 -8.50 10.63
N LEU A 67 7.52 -7.34 10.45
CA LEU A 67 7.98 -6.07 11.03
C LEU A 67 6.87 -5.37 11.83
N PRO A 68 6.31 -6.02 12.87
CA PRO A 68 5.26 -5.44 13.69
C PRO A 68 5.80 -4.33 14.61
N GLU A 69 4.88 -3.49 15.07
CA GLU A 69 5.09 -2.55 16.18
C GLU A 69 3.82 -2.49 17.05
N LYS A 70 3.89 -1.80 18.20
CA LYS A 70 2.81 -1.81 19.21
C LYS A 70 1.43 -1.37 18.74
N GLU A 71 1.32 -0.60 17.65
CA GLU A 71 0.04 -0.19 17.06
C GLU A 71 -0.38 -1.00 15.83
N SER A 72 0.46 -1.95 15.38
CA SER A 72 0.14 -2.81 14.24
C SER A 72 -1.04 -3.71 14.57
N ASN A 73 -1.91 -3.95 13.60
CA ASN A 73 -3.04 -4.86 13.81
C ASN A 73 -2.52 -6.29 14.08
N PRO A 74 -2.85 -6.92 15.23
CA PRO A 74 -2.36 -8.25 15.54
C PRO A 74 -2.68 -9.30 14.49
N ILE A 75 -3.80 -9.14 13.76
CA ILE A 75 -4.19 -10.09 12.71
C ILE A 75 -3.23 -10.07 11.51
N SER A 76 -2.52 -8.97 11.29
CA SER A 76 -1.49 -8.84 10.25
C SER A 76 -0.40 -9.90 10.41
N LEU A 77 0.07 -10.10 11.65
CA LEU A 77 1.09 -11.11 11.94
C LEU A 77 0.53 -12.52 11.74
N THR A 78 -0.66 -12.81 12.27
CA THR A 78 -1.31 -14.12 12.11
C THR A 78 -1.46 -14.52 10.64
N TYR A 79 -1.88 -13.59 9.79
CA TYR A 79 -2.03 -13.84 8.35
C TYR A 79 -0.69 -13.96 7.64
N GLY A 80 0.31 -13.18 8.04
CA GLY A 80 1.68 -13.32 7.53
C GLY A 80 2.27 -14.69 7.85
N GLU A 81 2.09 -15.19 9.08
CA GLU A 81 2.54 -16.51 9.51
C GLU A 81 1.80 -17.63 8.78
N LEU A 82 0.48 -17.49 8.57
CA LEU A 82 -0.33 -18.41 7.78
C LEU A 82 0.22 -18.55 6.35
N LEU A 83 0.49 -17.42 5.69
CA LEU A 83 1.09 -17.40 4.36
C LEU A 83 2.47 -18.05 4.35
N ALA A 84 3.37 -17.64 5.26
CA ALA A 84 4.74 -18.14 5.28
C ALA A 84 4.78 -19.67 5.49
N LYS A 85 3.91 -20.19 6.36
CA LYS A 85 3.73 -21.64 6.55
C LYS A 85 3.26 -22.32 5.27
N LYS A 86 2.29 -21.74 4.56
CA LYS A 86 1.80 -22.29 3.27
C LYS A 86 2.90 -22.33 2.22
N LEU A 87 3.70 -21.26 2.11
CA LEU A 87 4.80 -21.16 1.14
C LEU A 87 6.03 -21.99 1.53
N GLY A 88 6.16 -22.36 2.81
CA GLY A 88 7.31 -23.12 3.32
C GLY A 88 8.61 -22.33 3.30
N ILE A 89 8.54 -21.01 3.44
CA ILE A 89 9.70 -20.11 3.45
C ILE A 89 10.25 -19.92 4.86
N ARG A 90 11.54 -19.58 4.94
CA ARG A 90 12.14 -19.09 6.17
C ARG A 90 11.57 -17.71 6.50
N THR A 91 11.42 -17.41 7.79
CA THR A 91 11.02 -16.09 8.26
C THR A 91 11.91 -15.55 9.38
N GLU A 92 11.92 -14.23 9.50
CA GLU A 92 12.47 -13.50 10.64
C GLU A 92 11.39 -12.53 11.16
N LYS A 93 11.37 -12.29 12.48
CA LYS A 93 10.46 -11.34 13.11
C LYS A 93 11.27 -10.29 13.86
N VAL A 94 11.05 -9.02 13.52
CA VAL A 94 11.71 -7.89 14.18
C VAL A 94 10.65 -6.91 14.69
N ASP A 95 10.53 -6.80 16.01
CA ASP A 95 9.66 -5.80 16.64
C ASP A 95 10.31 -4.42 16.55
N LEU A 96 9.63 -3.48 15.88
CA LEU A 96 10.14 -2.13 15.64
C LEU A 96 9.77 -1.14 16.75
N THR A 97 9.03 -1.55 17.77
CA THR A 97 8.46 -0.64 18.79
C THR A 97 9.52 0.22 19.46
N GLN A 98 10.58 -0.39 20.01
CA GLN A 98 11.62 0.35 20.73
C GLN A 98 12.41 1.28 19.82
N ALA A 99 12.68 0.88 18.58
CA ALA A 99 13.34 1.73 17.60
C ALA A 99 12.50 2.96 17.27
N LEU A 100 11.20 2.78 17.04
CA LEU A 100 10.26 3.86 16.75
C LEU A 100 10.04 4.80 17.95
N GLU A 101 10.00 4.26 19.16
CA GLU A 101 9.99 5.07 20.39
C GLU A 101 11.26 5.90 20.54
N SER A 102 12.42 5.30 20.29
CA SER A 102 13.72 5.98 20.36
C SER A 102 13.85 7.10 19.32
N LEU A 103 13.32 6.89 18.12
CA LEU A 103 13.24 7.93 17.09
C LEU A 103 12.18 9.00 17.41
N GLY A 104 11.33 8.76 18.41
CA GLY A 104 10.26 9.66 18.82
C GLY A 104 9.05 9.67 17.87
N CYS A 105 8.84 8.62 17.08
CA CYS A 105 7.73 8.50 16.13
C CYS A 105 6.38 8.81 16.80
N TYR A 106 6.03 8.09 17.87
CA TYR A 106 4.78 8.29 18.60
C TYR A 106 4.73 9.66 19.27
N LYS A 107 5.82 10.07 19.94
CA LYS A 107 5.89 11.37 20.63
C LYS A 107 5.61 12.54 19.68
N LYS A 108 6.26 12.56 18.51
CA LYS A 108 6.09 13.63 17.50
C LYS A 108 4.66 13.69 16.99
N ARG A 109 4.06 12.54 16.67
CA ARG A 109 2.65 12.45 16.27
C ARG A 109 1.73 12.95 17.37
N ASP A 110 1.91 12.46 18.58
CA ASP A 110 1.04 12.74 19.73
C ASP A 110 1.10 14.23 20.12
N GLU A 111 2.26 14.88 20.01
CA GLU A 111 2.40 16.33 20.19
C GLU A 111 1.58 17.13 19.17
N VAL A 112 1.54 16.70 17.90
CA VAL A 112 0.69 17.32 16.87
C VAL A 112 -0.78 17.11 17.20
N ILE A 113 -1.17 15.90 17.61
CA ILE A 113 -2.56 15.58 17.97
C ILE A 113 -3.01 16.39 19.20
N LYS A 114 -2.16 16.53 20.23
CA LYS A 114 -2.48 17.32 21.44
C LYS A 114 -2.72 18.80 21.13
N LYS A 115 -2.06 19.36 20.11
CA LYS A 115 -2.34 20.73 19.64
C LYS A 115 -3.72 20.85 18.99
N ILE A 116 -4.20 19.79 18.33
CA ILE A 116 -5.52 19.75 17.69
C ILE A 116 -6.62 19.50 18.74
N SER A 117 -6.36 18.59 19.68
CA SER A 117 -7.29 18.21 20.74
C SER A 117 -6.51 17.99 22.04
N PRO A 118 -6.49 18.96 22.97
CA PRO A 118 -5.79 18.85 24.25
C PRO A 118 -6.26 17.70 25.14
N ALA A 119 -7.44 17.15 24.87
CA ALA A 119 -7.99 15.99 25.56
C ALA A 119 -7.37 14.65 25.11
N TYR A 120 -6.52 14.64 24.09
CA TYR A 120 -5.86 13.43 23.61
C TYR A 120 -4.81 12.91 24.59
N ASP A 121 -4.86 11.60 24.85
CA ASP A 121 -3.78 10.81 25.44
C ASP A 121 -3.62 9.47 24.69
N SER A 122 -2.63 8.67 25.09
CA SER A 122 -2.28 7.41 24.43
C SER A 122 -3.32 6.29 24.59
N SER A 123 -4.37 6.48 25.39
CA SER A 123 -5.49 5.53 25.46
C SER A 123 -6.44 5.65 24.27
N TYR A 124 -6.41 6.78 23.55
CA TYR A 124 -7.19 6.99 22.34
C TYR A 124 -6.59 6.24 21.15
N LYS A 125 -7.45 5.56 20.40
CA LYS A 125 -7.10 5.11 19.05
C LYS A 125 -7.32 6.23 18.06
N ILE A 126 -6.48 6.30 17.04
CA ILE A 126 -6.55 7.36 16.03
C ILE A 126 -6.48 6.79 14.63
N LYS A 127 -7.13 7.48 13.70
CA LYS A 127 -6.95 7.32 12.25
C LYS A 127 -7.15 8.65 11.56
N ILE A 128 -6.62 8.80 10.36
CA ILE A 128 -6.95 9.93 9.49
C ILE A 128 -7.63 9.40 8.24
N GLY A 129 -8.56 10.18 7.70
CA GLY A 129 -9.27 9.79 6.49
C GLY A 129 -9.71 11.00 5.68
N LEU A 130 -10.01 10.72 4.41
CA LEU A 130 -10.68 11.64 3.51
C LEU A 130 -12.18 11.38 3.58
N PRO A 131 -13.02 12.39 3.37
CA PRO A 131 -14.44 12.10 3.36
C PRO A 131 -14.89 11.44 2.03
N GLN A 132 -15.92 10.60 2.12
CA GLN A 132 -16.18 9.50 1.19
C GLN A 132 -17.23 9.78 0.10
N ASP A 133 -17.43 11.06 -0.20
CA ASP A 133 -18.49 11.59 -1.08
C ASP A 133 -17.92 12.30 -2.32
N LEU A 134 -16.74 11.83 -2.77
CA LEU A 134 -15.98 12.39 -3.89
C LEU A 134 -16.81 12.41 -5.18
N LEU A 135 -17.68 11.41 -5.37
CA LEU A 135 -18.53 11.24 -6.55
C LEU A 135 -19.91 11.88 -6.39
N GLU A 136 -20.20 12.55 -5.28
CA GLU A 136 -21.51 13.14 -4.99
C GLU A 136 -21.48 14.67 -5.03
N ARG A 137 -20.38 15.33 -4.63
CA ARG A 137 -20.27 16.79 -4.64
C ARG A 137 -18.87 17.33 -4.89
N ASP A 138 -18.79 18.50 -5.53
CA ASP A 138 -17.56 19.29 -5.63
C ASP A 138 -17.18 19.89 -4.27
N ARG A 139 -15.93 19.70 -3.85
CA ARG A 139 -15.39 20.30 -2.63
C ARG A 139 -13.87 20.30 -2.61
N ILE A 140 -13.32 21.02 -1.64
CA ILE A 140 -11.90 20.94 -1.28
C ILE A 140 -11.68 19.69 -0.43
N ASN A 141 -10.81 18.79 -0.89
CA ASN A 141 -10.39 17.64 -0.07
C ASN A 141 -9.61 18.10 1.15
N TYR A 142 -9.98 17.58 2.31
CA TYR A 142 -9.26 17.78 3.57
C TYR A 142 -9.25 16.48 4.35
N PHE A 143 -8.12 16.19 4.98
CA PHE A 143 -8.03 15.07 5.91
C PHE A 143 -8.70 15.45 7.24
N SER A 144 -9.32 14.47 7.87
CA SER A 144 -9.82 14.58 9.23
C SER A 144 -9.15 13.56 10.11
N LEU A 145 -8.73 13.99 11.30
CA LEU A 145 -8.31 13.11 12.38
C LEU A 145 -9.54 12.62 13.12
N LYS A 146 -9.70 11.30 13.21
CA LYS A 146 -10.69 10.63 14.05
C LYS A 146 -10.00 10.11 15.30
N MET A 147 -10.47 10.55 16.45
CA MET A 147 -10.05 10.09 17.78
C MET A 147 -11.15 9.24 18.38
N ILE A 148 -10.82 8.01 18.76
CA ILE A 148 -11.74 7.03 19.34
C ILE A 148 -11.28 6.79 20.78
N ASN A 149 -12.12 7.15 21.74
CA ASN A 149 -11.78 6.96 23.15
C ASN A 149 -11.93 5.48 23.57
N PRO A 150 -11.50 5.09 24.79
CA PRO A 150 -11.63 3.72 25.27
C PRO A 150 -13.07 3.19 25.36
N LYS A 151 -14.09 4.08 25.35
CA LYS A 151 -15.52 3.72 25.32
C LYS A 151 -16.04 3.49 23.89
N GLY A 152 -15.22 3.72 22.87
CA GLY A 152 -15.60 3.63 21.45
C GLY A 152 -16.25 4.88 20.88
N GLU A 153 -16.29 5.99 21.62
CA GLU A 153 -16.86 7.25 21.13
C GLU A 153 -15.86 7.93 20.18
N GLU A 154 -16.31 8.25 18.96
CA GLU A 154 -15.50 8.90 17.93
C GLU A 154 -15.72 10.43 17.92
N LYS A 155 -14.64 11.19 17.85
CA LYS A 155 -14.64 12.63 17.53
C LYS A 155 -13.77 12.89 16.31
N SER A 156 -14.27 13.71 15.39
CA SER A 156 -13.59 14.06 14.14
C SER A 156 -13.13 15.52 14.17
N PHE A 157 -11.89 15.75 13.75
CA PHE A 157 -11.25 17.06 13.69
C PHE A 157 -10.66 17.27 12.31
N ARG A 158 -11.07 18.34 11.62
CA ARG A 158 -10.45 18.72 10.34
C ARG A 158 -8.98 19.09 10.58
N LEU A 159 -8.08 18.50 9.80
CA LEU A 159 -6.65 18.78 9.88
C LEU A 159 -6.29 20.03 9.08
N SER A 160 -5.48 20.90 9.69
CA SER A 160 -4.72 21.91 8.96
C SER A 160 -3.61 21.24 8.14
N LYS A 161 -3.01 21.97 7.18
CA LYS A 161 -1.85 21.48 6.43
C LYS A 161 -0.70 21.09 7.37
N GLU A 162 -0.39 21.92 8.36
CA GLU A 162 0.65 21.64 9.36
C GLU A 162 0.33 20.39 10.18
N GLY A 163 -0.91 20.24 10.64
CA GLY A 163 -1.34 19.07 11.42
C GLY A 163 -1.24 17.78 10.61
N LEU A 164 -1.69 17.79 9.35
CA LEU A 164 -1.58 16.66 8.45
C LEU A 164 -0.11 16.28 8.20
N LEU A 165 0.72 17.25 7.79
CA LEU A 165 2.12 16.99 7.47
C LEU A 165 2.90 16.50 8.70
N GLY A 166 2.61 17.04 9.89
CA GLY A 166 3.23 16.58 11.14
C GLY A 166 2.87 15.14 11.49
N ILE A 167 1.60 14.75 11.35
CA ILE A 167 1.15 13.37 11.57
C ILE A 167 1.78 12.43 10.54
N VAL A 168 1.69 12.77 9.26
CA VAL A 168 2.22 11.94 8.16
C VAL A 168 3.73 11.76 8.27
N ALA A 169 4.48 12.84 8.52
CA ALA A 169 5.93 12.76 8.69
C ALA A 169 6.35 11.85 9.84
N ALA A 170 5.60 11.88 10.96
CA ALA A 170 5.84 10.99 12.09
C ALA A 170 5.48 9.53 11.74
N THR A 171 4.38 9.30 11.03
CA THR A 171 3.98 7.94 10.64
C THR A 171 4.91 7.33 9.61
N ASP A 172 5.41 8.08 8.64
CA ASP A 172 6.37 7.61 7.61
C ASP A 172 7.63 6.99 8.20
N MET A 173 8.00 7.38 9.43
CA MET A 173 9.12 6.79 10.16
C MET A 173 8.91 5.29 10.38
N LYS A 174 7.66 4.82 10.52
CA LYS A 174 7.30 3.40 10.60
C LYS A 174 7.73 2.67 9.32
N GLN A 175 7.28 3.15 8.15
CA GLN A 175 7.58 2.55 6.85
C GLN A 175 9.09 2.58 6.56
N ARG A 176 9.77 3.69 6.84
CA ARG A 176 11.23 3.80 6.66
C ARG A 176 12.02 2.88 7.60
N SER A 177 11.53 2.65 8.82
CA SER A 177 12.16 1.70 9.74
C SER A 177 12.03 0.25 9.26
N ARG A 178 10.91 -0.09 8.59
CA ARG A 178 10.74 -1.40 7.95
C ARG A 178 11.76 -1.61 6.84
N MET A 179 11.93 -0.62 5.97
CA MET A 179 12.92 -0.64 4.89
C MET A 179 14.34 -0.92 5.41
N ILE A 180 14.77 -0.24 6.48
CA ILE A 180 16.09 -0.46 7.10
C ILE A 180 16.31 -1.94 7.47
N GLN A 181 15.30 -2.60 8.05
CA GLN A 181 15.39 -4.02 8.42
C GLN A 181 15.39 -4.94 7.20
N LEU A 182 14.60 -4.63 6.18
CA LEU A 182 14.58 -5.41 4.94
C LEU A 182 15.96 -5.40 4.26
N TYR A 183 16.58 -4.23 4.15
CA TYR A 183 17.93 -4.12 3.58
C TYR A 183 19.00 -4.77 4.45
N TYR A 184 18.91 -4.71 5.78
CA TYR A 184 19.82 -5.46 6.65
C TYR A 184 19.84 -6.95 6.29
N TYR A 185 18.67 -7.57 6.12
CA TYR A 185 18.59 -8.98 5.74
C TYR A 185 19.01 -9.22 4.29
N ALA A 186 18.66 -8.32 3.37
CA ALA A 186 19.05 -8.43 1.97
C ALA A 186 20.57 -8.41 1.82
N GLU A 187 21.25 -7.46 2.46
CA GLU A 187 22.71 -7.37 2.47
C GLU A 187 23.37 -8.58 3.14
N LYS A 188 22.85 -8.99 4.32
CA LYS A 188 23.35 -10.15 5.07
C LYS A 188 23.34 -11.44 4.24
N TYR A 189 22.34 -11.62 3.38
CA TYR A 189 22.17 -12.83 2.57
C TYR A 189 22.53 -12.66 1.10
N ASN A 190 23.05 -11.49 0.69
CA ASN A 190 23.27 -11.15 -0.72
C ASN A 190 21.99 -11.31 -1.58
N TYR A 191 20.84 -10.90 -1.04
CA TYR A 191 19.50 -10.96 -1.66
C TYR A 191 19.05 -9.57 -2.14
N MET A 192 17.95 -9.52 -2.89
CA MET A 192 17.24 -8.26 -3.24
C MET A 192 16.04 -8.03 -2.32
N VAL A 193 15.73 -6.77 -2.05
CA VAL A 193 14.44 -6.37 -1.43
C VAL A 193 13.37 -6.31 -2.51
N ILE A 194 12.33 -7.14 -2.38
CA ILE A 194 11.19 -7.18 -3.31
C ILE A 194 10.07 -6.31 -2.75
N GLY A 195 9.65 -5.34 -3.56
CA GLY A 195 8.53 -4.45 -3.29
C GLY A 195 7.17 -5.09 -3.55
N THR A 196 6.15 -4.36 -3.12
CA THR A 196 4.76 -4.83 -3.12
C THR A 196 3.80 -3.78 -3.65
N THR A 197 4.31 -2.72 -4.29
CA THR A 197 3.49 -1.60 -4.76
C THR A 197 2.75 -2.03 -6.02
N ASN A 198 1.42 -1.93 -6.04
CA ASN A 198 0.63 -2.19 -7.24
C ASN A 198 0.42 -0.91 -8.07
N LEU A 199 -0.09 -1.03 -9.31
CA LEU A 199 -0.28 0.09 -10.24
C LEU A 199 -1.21 1.16 -9.68
N SER A 200 -2.28 0.78 -9.00
CA SER A 200 -3.26 1.72 -8.43
C SER A 200 -2.59 2.63 -7.38
N GLU A 201 -1.68 2.06 -6.59
CA GLU A 201 -0.88 2.77 -5.59
C GLU A 201 0.22 3.60 -6.24
N TYR A 202 0.98 3.00 -7.17
CA TYR A 202 2.06 3.66 -7.89
C TYR A 202 1.59 4.87 -8.68
N ALA A 203 0.48 4.73 -9.43
CA ALA A 203 -0.07 5.78 -10.28
C ALA A 203 -0.61 6.98 -9.49
N GLN A 204 -0.99 6.77 -8.23
CA GLN A 204 -1.53 7.79 -7.34
C GLN A 204 -0.51 8.28 -6.30
N GLY A 205 0.62 7.57 -6.14
CA GLY A 205 1.64 7.85 -5.13
C GLY A 205 1.23 7.45 -3.71
N PHE A 206 0.53 6.33 -3.56
CA PHE A 206 0.11 5.79 -2.28
C PHE A 206 1.15 4.82 -1.70
N TYR A 207 2.33 5.36 -1.39
CA TYR A 207 3.44 4.64 -0.74
C TYR A 207 4.43 5.66 -0.17
N VAL A 208 5.33 5.23 0.72
CA VAL A 208 6.37 6.11 1.29
C VAL A 208 7.69 5.93 0.53
N LYS A 209 8.20 7.02 -0.07
CA LYS A 209 9.54 7.03 -0.68
C LYS A 209 10.61 6.70 0.37
N PHE A 210 11.47 5.74 0.04
CA PHE A 210 12.46 5.16 0.96
C PHE A 210 11.85 4.48 2.20
N GLY A 211 10.54 4.20 2.16
CA GLY A 211 9.83 3.34 3.11
C GLY A 211 9.47 2.04 2.42
N ASP A 212 8.17 1.74 2.34
CA ASP A 212 7.64 0.63 1.55
C ASP A 212 7.97 0.71 0.05
N GLY A 213 8.18 1.93 -0.49
CA GLY A 213 8.70 2.11 -1.85
C GLY A 213 10.24 2.11 -1.95
N GLY A 214 10.96 1.86 -0.86
CA GLY A 214 12.42 1.71 -0.86
C GLY A 214 12.81 0.25 -1.09
N VAL A 215 12.95 -0.16 -2.35
CA VAL A 215 13.10 -1.56 -2.76
C VAL A 215 14.02 -1.67 -3.97
N ASP A 216 14.49 -2.88 -4.29
CA ASP A 216 15.32 -3.12 -5.48
C ASP A 216 14.48 -3.50 -6.71
N LEU A 217 13.30 -4.12 -6.49
CA LEU A 217 12.44 -4.65 -7.56
C LEU A 217 10.96 -4.52 -7.20
N GLU A 218 10.13 -4.01 -8.11
CA GLU A 218 8.66 -3.97 -7.97
C GLU A 218 7.98 -4.89 -9.01
N PRO A 219 7.71 -6.17 -8.68
CA PRO A 219 7.24 -7.16 -9.66
C PRO A 219 5.76 -7.00 -10.05
N ILE A 220 4.98 -6.20 -9.32
CA ILE A 220 3.54 -6.05 -9.54
C ILE A 220 3.10 -4.60 -9.77
N ALA A 221 4.05 -3.66 -9.95
CA ALA A 221 3.73 -2.24 -10.14
C ALA A 221 2.98 -1.94 -11.45
N HIS A 222 2.90 -2.89 -12.39
CA HIS A 222 2.09 -2.78 -13.60
C HIS A 222 0.68 -3.39 -13.46
N LEU A 223 0.35 -3.99 -12.31
CA LEU A 223 -0.95 -4.61 -12.08
C LEU A 223 -1.87 -3.68 -11.28
N TYR A 224 -3.09 -3.49 -11.76
CA TYR A 224 -4.15 -2.89 -10.94
C TYR A 224 -4.46 -3.76 -9.71
N LYS A 225 -5.01 -3.18 -8.64
CA LYS A 225 -5.38 -3.94 -7.44
C LYS A 225 -6.32 -5.10 -7.76
N THR A 226 -7.29 -4.87 -8.63
CA THR A 226 -8.21 -5.92 -9.12
C THR A 226 -7.50 -7.08 -9.82
N GLN A 227 -6.37 -6.83 -10.50
CA GLN A 227 -5.53 -7.87 -11.10
C GLN A 227 -4.66 -8.59 -10.06
N VAL A 228 -4.19 -7.87 -9.02
CA VAL A 228 -3.56 -8.48 -7.85
C VAL A 228 -4.49 -9.52 -7.22
N TYR A 229 -5.78 -9.21 -7.09
CA TYR A 229 -6.79 -10.17 -6.60
C TYR A 229 -6.98 -11.39 -7.51
N GLN A 230 -6.92 -11.20 -8.85
CA GLN A 230 -7.01 -12.31 -9.80
C GLN A 230 -5.82 -13.27 -9.64
N LEU A 231 -4.60 -12.75 -9.58
CA LEU A 231 -3.39 -13.56 -9.40
C LEU A 231 -3.33 -14.22 -8.02
N ALA A 232 -3.75 -13.51 -6.96
CA ALA A 232 -3.79 -14.08 -5.62
C ALA A 232 -4.70 -15.31 -5.54
N LYS A 233 -5.86 -15.28 -6.21
CA LYS A 233 -6.74 -16.44 -6.33
C LYS A 233 -6.11 -17.56 -7.14
N PHE A 234 -5.48 -17.23 -8.27
CA PHE A 234 -4.79 -18.21 -9.13
C PHE A 234 -3.65 -18.93 -8.39
N LEU A 235 -2.89 -18.21 -7.56
CA LEU A 235 -1.80 -18.76 -6.74
C LEU A 235 -2.27 -19.37 -5.41
N ASP A 236 -3.58 -19.49 -5.20
CA ASP A 236 -4.18 -20.10 -4.01
C ASP A 236 -3.69 -19.42 -2.71
N ILE A 237 -3.59 -18.09 -2.71
CA ILE A 237 -3.33 -17.30 -1.49
C ILE A 237 -4.46 -17.55 -0.49
N PRO A 238 -4.17 -17.68 0.82
CA PRO A 238 -5.20 -17.92 1.84
C PRO A 238 -6.40 -16.95 1.73
N GLU A 239 -7.61 -17.51 1.81
CA GLU A 239 -8.86 -16.78 1.62
C GLU A 239 -9.05 -15.69 2.67
N GLU A 240 -8.51 -15.87 3.88
CA GLU A 240 -8.49 -14.88 4.96
C GLU A 240 -7.75 -13.60 4.56
N ILE A 241 -6.67 -13.74 3.77
CA ILE A 241 -5.89 -12.61 3.24
C ILE A 241 -6.65 -11.95 2.09
N ILE A 242 -7.24 -12.76 1.19
CA ILE A 242 -8.02 -12.25 0.05
C ILE A 242 -9.25 -11.47 0.53
N LYS A 243 -9.97 -11.95 1.56
CA LYS A 243 -11.16 -11.27 2.09
C LYS A 243 -10.85 -10.07 2.98
N ARG A 244 -9.58 -9.89 3.39
CA ARG A 244 -9.20 -8.77 4.25
C ARG A 244 -9.41 -7.46 3.49
N VAL A 245 -10.09 -6.52 4.14
CA VAL A 245 -10.22 -5.15 3.62
C VAL A 245 -8.82 -4.52 3.52
N PRO A 246 -8.41 -4.02 2.34
CA PRO A 246 -7.13 -3.34 2.16
C PRO A 246 -6.96 -2.16 3.13
N SER A 247 -5.79 -2.08 3.75
CA SER A 247 -5.47 -1.12 4.80
C SER A 247 -3.96 -0.91 4.85
N PRO A 248 -3.49 0.32 5.12
CA PRO A 248 -2.06 0.60 5.23
C PRO A 248 -1.46 0.15 6.57
N ASP A 249 -2.30 -0.22 7.55
CA ASP A 249 -1.90 -0.61 8.92
C ASP A 249 -0.93 0.39 9.59
N THR A 250 -1.20 1.69 9.37
CA THR A 250 -0.33 2.80 9.81
C THR A 250 -0.71 3.36 11.17
N PHE A 251 -2.01 3.38 11.49
CA PHE A 251 -2.57 4.04 12.67
C PHE A 251 -3.17 3.03 13.66
N SER A 252 -3.35 3.45 14.92
CA SER A 252 -3.86 2.57 15.99
C SER A 252 -5.35 2.22 15.86
N ALA A 253 -6.12 2.97 15.07
CA ALA A 253 -7.45 2.57 14.62
C ALA A 253 -7.41 2.06 13.18
N VAL A 254 -8.22 1.05 12.88
CA VAL A 254 -8.35 0.49 11.53
C VAL A 254 -8.94 1.53 10.59
N VAL A 255 -8.26 1.71 9.45
CA VAL A 255 -8.68 2.55 8.33
C VAL A 255 -8.41 1.79 7.04
N SER A 256 -9.35 1.79 6.10
CA SER A 256 -9.13 1.17 4.78
C SER A 256 -8.40 2.12 3.84
N ASP A 257 -7.83 1.59 2.76
CA ASP A 257 -7.22 2.43 1.71
C ASP A 257 -8.25 3.38 1.07
N GLN A 258 -9.50 2.92 0.96
CA GLN A 258 -10.64 3.74 0.55
C GLN A 258 -10.90 4.89 1.53
N GLU A 259 -10.98 4.62 2.84
CA GLU A 259 -11.24 5.64 3.86
C GLU A 259 -10.06 6.63 3.96
N PHE A 260 -8.85 6.11 3.87
CA PHE A 260 -7.63 6.90 4.05
C PHE A 260 -7.30 7.75 2.82
N PHE A 261 -7.36 7.18 1.61
CA PHE A 261 -6.71 7.77 0.45
C PHE A 261 -7.57 7.79 -0.83
N PHE A 262 -8.17 6.67 -1.23
CA PHE A 262 -8.78 6.55 -2.56
C PHE A 262 -10.20 7.12 -2.67
N CYS A 263 -10.96 7.21 -1.56
CA CYS A 263 -12.33 7.71 -1.52
C CYS A 263 -13.35 6.91 -2.37
N MET A 264 -12.95 5.76 -2.92
CA MET A 264 -13.79 4.85 -3.71
C MET A 264 -13.22 3.44 -3.62
N PRO A 265 -14.02 2.39 -3.88
CA PRO A 265 -13.55 1.02 -3.89
C PRO A 265 -12.68 0.73 -5.14
N TYR A 266 -11.81 -0.28 -5.04
CA TYR A 266 -10.81 -0.59 -6.06
C TYR A 266 -11.40 -1.03 -7.41
N ASP A 267 -12.53 -1.73 -7.41
CA ASP A 267 -13.24 -2.14 -8.63
C ASP A 267 -13.65 -0.93 -9.48
N LEU A 268 -14.06 0.16 -8.85
CA LEU A 268 -14.35 1.42 -9.53
C LEU A 268 -13.08 2.23 -9.85
N LEU A 269 -12.16 2.33 -8.87
CA LEU A 269 -10.91 3.07 -9.01
C LEU A 269 -10.10 2.61 -10.23
N ASP A 270 -9.86 1.31 -10.34
CA ASP A 270 -8.99 0.75 -11.37
C ASP A 270 -9.56 0.96 -12.78
N LEU A 271 -10.89 0.82 -12.94
CA LEU A 271 -11.57 1.08 -14.20
C LEU A 271 -11.50 2.56 -14.60
N LEU A 272 -11.63 3.48 -13.63
CA LEU A 272 -11.50 4.91 -13.89
C LEU A 272 -10.06 5.31 -14.21
N LEU A 273 -9.07 4.76 -13.50
CA LEU A 273 -7.64 4.96 -13.80
C LEU A 273 -7.31 4.47 -15.21
N TYR A 274 -7.75 3.26 -15.57
CA TYR A 274 -7.59 2.71 -16.92
C TYR A 274 -8.23 3.61 -17.98
N ALA A 275 -9.47 4.05 -17.72
CA ALA A 275 -10.20 4.90 -18.64
C ALA A 275 -9.51 6.25 -18.87
N GLN A 276 -8.97 6.86 -17.81
CA GLN A 276 -8.23 8.11 -17.90
C GLN A 276 -6.94 7.94 -18.72
N GLU A 277 -6.14 6.92 -18.38
CA GLU A 277 -4.84 6.65 -19.02
C GLU A 277 -5.00 6.36 -20.53
N ASN A 278 -6.02 5.57 -20.88
CA ASN A 278 -6.32 5.21 -22.27
C ASN A 278 -7.18 6.24 -23.01
N LYS A 279 -7.47 7.40 -22.40
CA LYS A 279 -8.25 8.50 -22.99
C LYS A 279 -9.61 8.03 -23.53
N ILE A 280 -10.28 7.15 -22.79
CA ILE A 280 -11.61 6.66 -23.13
C ILE A 280 -12.61 7.85 -23.07
N PRO A 281 -13.47 8.05 -24.08
CA PRO A 281 -14.45 9.13 -24.07
C PRO A 281 -15.36 9.08 -22.83
N LEU A 282 -15.61 10.22 -22.18
CA LEU A 282 -16.44 10.30 -20.96
C LEU A 282 -17.82 9.68 -21.15
N SER A 283 -18.46 9.88 -22.31
CA SER A 283 -19.75 9.29 -22.64
C SER A 283 -19.74 7.77 -22.61
N LYS A 284 -18.62 7.15 -23.04
CA LYS A 284 -18.45 5.69 -22.99
C LYS A 284 -18.20 5.20 -21.56
N VAL A 285 -17.39 5.92 -20.79
CA VAL A 285 -17.14 5.61 -19.36
C VAL A 285 -18.44 5.70 -18.57
N SER A 286 -19.21 6.77 -18.79
CA SER A 286 -20.54 7.01 -18.21
C SER A 286 -21.49 5.85 -18.46
N GLN A 287 -21.61 5.43 -19.72
CA GLN A 287 -22.45 4.29 -20.10
C GLN A 287 -22.04 2.98 -19.41
N VAL A 288 -20.74 2.70 -19.32
CA VAL A 288 -20.23 1.40 -18.81
C VAL A 288 -20.27 1.32 -17.28
N LEU A 289 -19.92 2.42 -16.62
CA LEU A 289 -19.81 2.48 -15.15
C LEU A 289 -21.09 2.98 -14.48
N ASN A 290 -22.08 3.44 -15.25
CA ASN A 290 -23.32 4.04 -14.75
C ASN A 290 -23.04 5.24 -13.82
N LEU A 291 -22.17 6.14 -14.28
CA LEU A 291 -21.79 7.38 -13.61
C LEU A 291 -22.09 8.56 -14.52
N SER A 292 -22.44 9.72 -13.96
CA SER A 292 -22.53 10.93 -14.79
C SER A 292 -21.14 11.40 -15.23
N GLU A 293 -21.05 12.12 -16.36
CA GLU A 293 -19.77 12.67 -16.82
C GLU A 293 -19.16 13.64 -15.78
N GLU A 294 -19.99 14.29 -14.96
CA GLU A 294 -19.54 15.14 -13.85
C GLU A 294 -18.88 14.34 -12.73
N GLN A 295 -19.41 13.15 -12.40
CA GLN A 295 -18.80 12.25 -11.40
C GLN A 295 -17.43 11.78 -11.88
N ILE A 296 -17.33 11.37 -13.15
CA ILE A 296 -16.08 10.93 -13.77
C ILE A 296 -15.07 12.08 -13.81
N THR A 297 -15.51 13.28 -14.19
CA THR A 297 -14.66 14.48 -14.21
C THR A 297 -14.11 14.81 -12.82
N ARG A 298 -14.91 14.62 -11.75
CA ARG A 298 -14.44 14.82 -10.37
C ARG A 298 -13.42 13.77 -9.95
N ALA A 299 -13.62 12.50 -10.30
CA ALA A 299 -12.63 11.46 -10.07
C ALA A 299 -11.30 11.76 -10.78
N TYR A 300 -11.34 12.12 -12.07
CA TYR A 300 -10.13 12.45 -12.83
C TYR A 300 -9.37 13.66 -12.25
N ARG A 301 -10.11 14.68 -11.78
CA ARG A 301 -9.52 15.83 -11.10
C ARG A 301 -8.80 15.43 -9.82
N ASP A 302 -9.36 14.52 -9.03
CA ASP A 302 -8.72 13.96 -7.83
C ASP A 302 -7.45 13.18 -8.18
N PHE A 303 -7.51 12.34 -9.23
CA PHE A 303 -6.36 11.57 -9.70
C PHE A 303 -5.21 12.48 -10.18
N ASP A 304 -5.52 13.52 -10.95
CA ASP A 304 -4.53 14.46 -11.45
C ASP A 304 -3.88 15.27 -10.32
N GLN A 305 -4.67 15.65 -9.31
CA GLN A 305 -4.15 16.33 -8.12
C GLN A 305 -3.19 15.43 -7.32
N LYS A 306 -3.57 14.16 -7.09
CA LYS A 306 -2.72 13.18 -6.42
C LYS A 306 -1.44 12.93 -7.19
N ARG A 307 -1.53 12.61 -8.50
CA ARG A 307 -0.39 12.40 -9.39
C ARG A 307 0.56 13.59 -9.42
N LYS A 308 0.02 14.82 -9.49
CA LYS A 308 0.85 16.04 -9.46
C LYS A 308 1.57 16.21 -8.13
N ALA A 309 0.92 15.87 -7.00
CA ALA A 309 1.53 15.95 -5.69
C ALA A 309 2.60 14.85 -5.47
N SER A 310 2.47 13.69 -6.13
CA SER A 310 3.31 12.51 -5.91
C SER A 310 4.33 12.22 -7.00
N ILE A 311 4.38 12.98 -8.11
CA ILE A 311 5.31 12.72 -9.22
C ILE A 311 6.78 12.60 -8.79
N HIS A 312 7.17 13.35 -7.75
CA HIS A 312 8.52 13.35 -7.19
C HIS A 312 8.89 12.04 -6.46
N LEU A 313 7.90 11.22 -6.08
CA LEU A 313 8.12 9.91 -5.47
C LEU A 313 8.70 8.91 -6.48
N ASN A 314 8.22 8.98 -7.74
CA ASN A 314 8.62 8.12 -8.86
C ASN A 314 9.93 8.54 -9.56
N GLN A 315 10.64 9.54 -9.02
CA GLN A 315 11.83 10.09 -9.65
C GLN A 315 13.07 9.84 -8.79
N ASN A 316 14.17 9.47 -9.45
CA ASN A 316 15.50 9.55 -8.86
C ASN A 316 15.79 10.97 -8.41
N ALA A 317 16.70 11.12 -7.44
CA ALA A 317 17.18 12.43 -7.06
C ALA A 317 17.76 13.14 -8.30
N PRO A 318 17.25 14.34 -8.67
CA PRO A 318 17.82 15.11 -9.76
C PRO A 318 19.30 15.32 -9.51
N ASN A 319 20.13 14.99 -10.49
CA ASN A 319 21.58 15.12 -10.40
C ASN A 319 22.15 15.57 -11.76
N LEU A 320 23.44 15.90 -11.77
CA LEU A 320 24.15 16.43 -12.95
C LEU A 320 24.93 15.36 -13.73
N LEU A 321 24.85 14.08 -13.34
CA LEU A 321 25.45 12.95 -14.05
C LEU A 321 24.52 12.48 -15.18
#